data_AF-A0A8H8UCK4-F1
#
_entry.id   AF-A0A8H8UCK4-F1
#
_cell.length_a   1.000
_cell.length_b   1.000
_cell.length_c   1.000
_cell.angle_alpha   90.00
_cell.angle_beta   90.00
_cell.angle_gamma   90.00
#
_symmetry.space_group_name_H-M   'P 1'
#
loop_
_entity.id
_entity.type
_entity.pdbx_description
1 polymer ?
#
loop_
_entity_poly.entity_id
_entity_poly.type
_entity_poly.pdbx_seq_one_letter_code
_entity_poly.pdbx_strand_id
1 'polypeptide(L)'
;MAKRPLIKGPLRAPLSEAWNDSYTQAPTSKDEVKVSMKRVNVPVVEITHEAFAQPFLNLSIIQERIRDDRQWRLEQERSKEQEAAPSSQAR
;
A
#
# COMPACT_ATOMS: atom_id res chain seq x y z
N MET A 1 19.17 9.22 -30.74
CA MET A 1 18.09 8.25 -30.41
C MET A 1 16.78 8.79 -30.96
N ALA A 2 16.20 8.14 -31.96
CA ALA A 2 14.97 8.61 -32.60
C ALA A 2 13.77 8.33 -31.68
N LYS A 3 12.92 9.34 -31.44
CA LYS A 3 11.71 9.21 -30.61
C LYS A 3 10.61 8.51 -31.42
N ARG A 4 9.89 7.56 -30.81
CA ARG A 4 8.74 6.89 -31.45
C ARG A 4 7.60 7.91 -31.65
N PRO A 5 6.93 7.91 -32.82
CA PRO A 5 5.84 8.85 -33.08
C PRO A 5 4.63 8.53 -32.19
N LEU A 6 3.91 9.56 -31.77
CA LEU A 6 2.71 9.43 -30.94
C LEU A 6 1.54 8.91 -31.80
N ILE A 7 0.93 7.80 -31.38
CA ILE A 7 -0.25 7.23 -32.05
C ILE A 7 -1.44 8.12 -31.73
N LYS A 8 -2.05 8.73 -32.77
CA LYS A 8 -3.26 9.55 -32.66
C LYS A 8 -4.48 8.69 -33.00
N GLY A 9 -5.51 8.75 -32.16
CA GLY A 9 -6.77 8.01 -32.35
C GLY A 9 -7.33 7.46 -31.04
N PRO A 10 -8.53 6.88 -31.05
CA PRO A 10 -9.08 6.18 -29.88
C PRO A 10 -8.16 5.03 -29.48
N LEU A 11 -8.01 4.81 -28.18
CA LEU A 11 -7.17 3.75 -27.63
C LEU A 11 -7.67 2.40 -28.14
N ARG A 12 -6.78 1.66 -28.81
CA ARG A 12 -7.06 0.30 -29.26
C ARG A 12 -6.78 -0.67 -28.12
N ALA A 13 -7.63 -1.67 -27.97
CA ALA A 13 -7.35 -2.77 -27.05
C ALA A 13 -6.02 -3.44 -27.44
N PRO A 14 -5.23 -3.91 -26.46
CA PRO A 14 -4.01 -4.66 -26.72
C PRO A 14 -4.33 -5.87 -27.62
N LEU A 15 -3.46 -6.12 -28.60
CA LEU A 15 -3.57 -7.32 -29.44
C LEU A 15 -3.27 -8.53 -28.56
N SER A 16 -4.12 -9.56 -28.59
CA SER A 16 -3.79 -10.85 -28.00
C SER A 16 -2.66 -11.47 -28.82
N GLU A 17 -1.42 -11.36 -28.34
CA GLU A 17 -0.32 -12.10 -28.95
C GLU A 17 -0.59 -13.60 -28.78
N ALA A 18 -0.48 -14.35 -29.89
CA ALA A 18 -0.69 -15.80 -29.89
C ALA A 18 0.44 -16.55 -29.17
N TRP A 19 1.55 -15.88 -28.90
CA TRP A 19 2.72 -16.42 -28.25
C TRP A 19 2.85 -15.80 -26.86
N ASN A 20 1.81 -16.00 -26.05
CA ASN A 20 2.06 -16.06 -24.63
C ASN A 20 2.98 -17.26 -24.43
N ASP A 21 4.28 -17.02 -24.28
CA ASP A 21 5.11 -17.90 -23.46
C ASP A 21 4.46 -17.86 -22.08
N SER A 22 3.53 -18.79 -21.84
CA SER A 22 2.79 -18.80 -20.61
C SER A 22 3.81 -18.91 -19.48
N TYR A 23 3.66 -18.06 -18.46
CA TYR A 23 4.47 -18.06 -17.23
C TYR A 23 4.40 -19.38 -16.43
N THR A 24 3.74 -20.39 -16.96
CA THR A 24 3.68 -21.72 -16.38
C THR A 24 5.01 -22.44 -16.62
N GLN A 25 5.82 -22.45 -15.57
CA GLN A 25 6.97 -23.34 -15.45
C GLN A 25 6.53 -24.80 -15.58
N ALA A 26 7.26 -25.59 -16.36
CA ALA A 26 7.01 -27.02 -16.44
C ALA A 26 7.33 -27.70 -15.08
N PRO A 27 6.60 -28.76 -14.70
CA PRO A 27 6.86 -29.45 -13.44
C PRO A 27 8.29 -29.97 -13.40
N THR A 28 8.99 -29.73 -12.30
CA THR A 28 10.38 -30.12 -12.07
C THR A 28 10.48 -31.57 -11.58
N SER A 29 9.40 -32.16 -11.04
CA SER A 29 9.39 -33.56 -10.59
C SER A 29 8.03 -34.27 -10.78
N LYS A 30 8.04 -35.61 -10.71
CA LYS A 30 6.83 -36.44 -10.87
C LYS A 30 5.88 -36.38 -9.67
N ASP A 31 6.40 -36.08 -8.49
CA ASP A 31 5.64 -35.93 -7.24
C ASP A 31 5.18 -34.49 -7.00
N GLU A 32 5.47 -33.58 -7.95
CA GLU A 32 5.01 -32.21 -7.87
C GLU A 32 3.47 -32.17 -7.89
N VAL A 33 2.90 -31.62 -6.81
CA VAL A 33 1.45 -31.57 -6.59
C VAL A 33 0.81 -30.70 -7.66
N LYS A 34 0.28 -31.35 -8.70
CA LYS A 34 -0.52 -30.69 -9.72
C LYS A 34 -1.88 -30.33 -9.14
N VAL A 35 -2.15 -29.06 -8.95
CA VAL A 35 -3.51 -28.57 -8.69
C VAL A 35 -4.30 -28.77 -9.98
N SER A 36 -5.02 -29.90 -10.08
CA SER A 36 -6.00 -30.11 -11.13
C SER A 36 -7.11 -29.08 -10.94
N MET A 37 -7.06 -27.99 -11.71
CA MET A 37 -8.21 -27.13 -11.89
C MET A 37 -9.24 -27.90 -12.72
N LYS A 38 -9.92 -28.88 -12.10
CA LYS A 38 -11.29 -29.19 -12.50
C LYS A 38 -12.01 -27.84 -12.49
N ARG A 39 -12.84 -27.57 -13.51
CA ARG A 39 -13.66 -26.36 -13.61
C ARG A 39 -14.69 -26.36 -12.46
N VAL A 40 -14.21 -26.21 -11.23
CA VAL A 40 -14.99 -25.77 -10.11
C VAL A 40 -15.32 -24.34 -10.51
N ASN A 41 -16.59 -24.09 -10.73
CA ASN A 41 -17.10 -22.75 -10.95
C ASN A 41 -16.79 -21.96 -9.67
N VAL A 42 -15.61 -21.34 -9.62
CA VAL A 42 -15.18 -20.51 -8.49
C VAL A 42 -16.08 -19.29 -8.56
N PRO A 43 -16.98 -19.08 -7.58
CA PRO A 43 -17.84 -17.92 -7.60
C PRO A 43 -16.95 -16.67 -7.55
N VAL A 44 -17.02 -15.87 -8.61
CA VAL A 44 -16.41 -14.54 -8.62
C VAL A 44 -17.22 -13.69 -7.67
N VAL A 45 -16.69 -13.46 -6.47
CA VAL A 45 -17.27 -12.50 -5.54
C VAL A 45 -16.76 -11.13 -5.98
N GLU A 46 -17.65 -10.32 -6.54
CA GLU A 46 -17.36 -8.92 -6.79
C GLU A 46 -17.21 -8.22 -5.44
N ILE A 47 -15.99 -7.82 -5.11
CA ILE A 47 -15.73 -7.11 -3.88
C ILE A 47 -16.08 -5.64 -4.11
N THR A 48 -17.26 -5.23 -3.65
CA THR A 48 -17.66 -3.82 -3.69
C THR A 48 -16.83 -3.04 -2.66
N HIS A 49 -16.52 -1.79 -2.98
CA HIS A 49 -15.73 -0.90 -2.12
C HIS A 49 -16.37 -0.66 -0.74
N GLU A 50 -17.68 -0.91 -0.61
CA GLU A 50 -18.44 -0.86 0.65
C GLU A 50 -18.24 -2.11 1.53
N ALA A 51 -17.77 -3.23 0.97
CA ALA A 51 -17.55 -4.48 1.71
C ALA A 51 -16.32 -4.45 2.63
N PHE A 52 -15.47 -3.43 2.49
CA PHE A 52 -14.37 -3.18 3.42
C PHE A 52 -14.73 -2.00 4.30
N ALA A 53 -14.74 -2.21 5.62
CA ALA A 53 -14.67 -1.11 6.57
C ALA A 53 -13.40 -0.33 6.25
N GLN A 54 -13.52 0.85 5.63
CA GLN A 54 -12.39 1.67 5.22
C GLN A 54 -11.69 2.20 6.48
N PRO A 55 -10.65 1.53 6.99
CA PRO A 55 -10.10 1.88 8.29
C PRO A 55 -9.29 3.18 8.20
N PHE A 56 -9.00 3.64 6.97
CA PHE A 56 -8.18 4.81 6.66
C PHE A 56 -9.00 6.07 6.35
N LEU A 57 -10.33 6.05 6.52
CA LEU A 57 -11.21 7.19 6.22
C LEU A 57 -11.71 7.91 7.48
N ASN A 58 -10.91 7.94 8.53
CA ASN A 58 -11.12 8.96 9.55
C ASN A 58 -10.65 10.32 8.98
N LEU A 59 -11.61 11.13 8.52
CA LEU A 59 -11.38 12.46 7.96
C LEU A 59 -10.69 13.42 8.96
N SER A 60 -10.70 13.09 10.26
CA SER A 60 -10.08 13.88 11.32
C SER A 60 -8.61 13.51 11.60
N ILE A 61 -8.06 12.46 10.99
CA ILE A 61 -6.71 11.96 11.29
C ILE A 61 -5.60 13.01 11.08
N ILE A 62 -5.79 13.90 10.09
CA ILE A 62 -4.85 14.99 9.82
C ILE A 62 -4.89 16.02 10.96
N GLN A 63 -6.08 16.35 11.45
CA GLN A 63 -6.25 17.33 12.53
C GLN A 63 -5.74 16.80 13.86
N GLU A 64 -5.95 15.52 14.15
CA GLU A 64 -5.41 14.84 15.34
C GLU A 64 -3.88 14.88 15.32
N ARG A 65 -3.25 14.47 14.22
CA ARG A 65 -1.78 14.54 14.09
C ARG A 65 -1.23 15.93 14.30
N ILE A 66 -1.89 16.97 13.78
CA ILE A 66 -1.45 18.37 13.98
C ILE A 66 -1.52 18.77 15.48
N ARG A 67 -2.51 18.28 16.22
CA ARG A 67 -2.63 18.55 17.66
C ARG A 67 -1.55 17.80 18.43
N ASP A 68 -1.35 16.53 18.12
CA ASP A 68 -0.34 15.68 18.76
C ASP A 68 1.07 16.25 18.56
N ASP A 69 1.40 16.67 17.33
CA ASP A 69 2.70 17.29 17.01
C ASP A 69 2.93 18.57 17.83
N ARG A 70 1.87 19.36 18.02
CA ARG A 70 1.93 20.60 18.81
C ARG A 70 2.15 20.31 20.30
N GLN A 71 1.41 19.34 20.85
CA GLN A 71 1.56 18.92 22.25
C GLN A 71 2.95 18.36 22.51
N TRP A 72 3.44 17.50 21.60
CA TRP A 72 4.77 16.92 21.71
C TRP A 72 5.86 18.01 21.74
N ARG A 73 5.77 19.03 20.89
CA ARG A 73 6.73 20.16 20.90
C ARG A 73 6.70 20.94 22.21
N LEU A 74 5.51 21.22 22.74
CA LEU A 74 5.37 21.92 24.03
C LEU A 74 5.94 21.10 25.20
N GLU A 75 5.74 19.79 25.18
CA GLU A 75 6.30 18.90 26.20
C GLU A 75 7.82 18.81 26.13
N GLN A 76 8.39 18.83 24.93
CA GLN A 76 9.84 18.93 24.72
C GLN A 76 10.41 20.25 25.25
N GLU A 77 9.72 21.37 25.02
CA GLU A 77 10.13 22.67 25.58
C GLU A 77 10.06 22.68 27.11
N ARG A 78 8.97 22.18 27.70
CA ARG A 78 8.82 22.07 29.16
C ARG A 78 9.90 21.19 29.79
N SER A 79 10.24 20.07 29.14
CA SER A 79 11.28 19.16 29.62
C SER A 79 12.66 19.81 29.62
N LYS A 80 12.96 20.62 28.58
CA LYS A 80 14.22 21.40 28.51
C LYS A 80 14.28 22.51 29.56
N GLU A 81 13.16 23.17 29.86
CA GLU A 81 13.11 24.18 30.94
C GLU A 81 13.28 23.56 32.33
N GLN A 82 12.77 22.35 32.54
CA GLN A 82 12.96 21.63 33.81
C GLN A 82 14.39 21.10 33.99
N GLU A 83 15.06 20.67 32.92
CA GLU A 83 16.49 20.32 32.97
C GLU A 83 17.40 21.55 33.12
N ALA A 84 16.96 22.73 32.67
CA ALA A 84 17.66 23.99 32.82
C ALA A 84 17.45 24.69 34.17
N ALA A 85 16.63 24.14 35.09
CA ALA A 85 16.51 24.64 36.46
C ALA A 85 17.67 24.06 37.30
N PRO A 86 18.74 24.84 37.59
CA PRO A 86 19.85 24.33 38.38
C PRO A 86 19.37 24.00 39.79
N SER A 87 19.62 22.76 40.20
CA SER A 87 19.81 22.32 41.58
C SER A 87 20.63 23.36 42.35
N SER A 88 19.94 24.31 42.98
CA SER A 88 20.51 25.35 43.83
C SER A 88 20.00 25.16 45.24
N GLN A 89 20.49 24.13 45.92
CA GLN A 89 20.57 23.91 47.38
C GLN A 89 20.92 22.42 47.58
N ALA A 90 21.98 22.04 48.28
CA ALA A 90 22.14 22.31 49.69
C ALA A 90 23.63 22.38 50.12
N ARG A 91 23.81 23.12 51.22
CA ARG A 91 25.02 23.27 52.03
C ARG A 91 25.53 21.95 52.60
#